data_AF-A0A353F9W7-F1
#
_entry.id   AF-A0A353F9W7-F1
#
_cell.length_a   1.000
_cell.length_b   1.000
_cell.length_c   1.000
_cell.angle_alpha   90.00
_cell.angle_beta   90.00
_cell.angle_gamma   90.00
#
_symmetry.space_group_name_H-M   'P 1'
#
loop_
_entity.id
_entity.type
_entity.pdbx_description
1 polymer ?
#
loop_
_entity_poly.entity_id
_entity_poly.type
_entity_poly.pdbx_seq_one_letter_code
_entity_poly.pdbx_strand_id
1 'polypeptide(L)'
;MKAPRNLNLYLVEEYSIRNSDAGEPLEEIEEYPEIYQKCHQMNSRDSMKNYTEEEISSLINRFEKRELPKVEWTHEAHLVVAIWYCSKHPLEEALPLARRNITAHNASVGTPNTDTEGYHETITRFWLLVAQHFLKSHGDLSIAERCNAFIRSEYGHSKLPLEFYRPEFLFTPEARHHWQEPDIRPLNSLLKAFGGATARD
;
A
#
# COMPACT_ATOMS: atom_id res chain seq x y z
N MET A 1 -12.94 17.48 13.83
CA MET A 1 -11.68 16.73 13.62
C MET A 1 -12.05 15.42 12.94
N LYS A 2 -11.73 15.24 11.65
CA LYS A 2 -11.98 13.99 10.94
C LYS A 2 -10.86 13.01 11.31
N ALA A 3 -11.20 11.84 11.84
CA ALA A 3 -10.24 10.76 12.05
C ALA A 3 -9.58 10.39 10.70
N PRO A 4 -8.27 10.13 10.65
CA PRO A 4 -7.66 9.61 9.43
C PRO A 4 -8.25 8.23 9.13
N ARG A 5 -8.71 8.08 7.89
CA ARG A 5 -9.49 6.94 7.39
C ARG A 5 -8.54 5.84 6.92
N ASN A 6 -8.97 4.59 7.11
CA ASN A 6 -8.26 3.38 6.66
C ASN A 6 -7.97 3.45 5.15
N LEU A 7 -6.79 3.02 4.70
CA LEU A 7 -6.41 3.19 3.30
C LEU A 7 -7.17 2.35 2.29
N ASN A 8 -7.73 1.22 2.72
CA ASN A 8 -8.64 0.45 1.89
C ASN A 8 -9.90 1.28 1.57
N LEU A 9 -10.32 2.16 2.49
CA LEU A 9 -11.34 3.17 2.20
C LEU A 9 -10.80 4.29 1.30
N TYR A 10 -9.51 4.62 1.26
CA TYR A 10 -9.02 5.69 0.36
C TYR A 10 -9.06 5.26 -1.11
N LEU A 11 -8.63 4.02 -1.40
CA LEU A 11 -8.73 3.47 -2.76
C LEU A 11 -10.19 3.27 -3.19
N VAL A 12 -11.06 2.82 -2.27
CA VAL A 12 -12.50 2.60 -2.53
C VAL A 12 -13.31 3.90 -2.54
N GLU A 13 -13.01 4.89 -1.69
CA GLU A 13 -13.65 6.22 -1.68
C GLU A 13 -13.21 7.03 -2.91
N GLU A 14 -11.93 7.03 -3.31
CA GLU A 14 -11.52 7.69 -4.56
C GLU A 14 -12.17 7.04 -5.80
N TYR A 15 -12.32 5.72 -5.80
CA TYR A 15 -13.06 5.02 -6.85
C TYR A 15 -14.56 5.34 -6.81
N SER A 16 -15.18 5.37 -5.64
CA SER A 16 -16.61 5.71 -5.48
C SER A 16 -16.88 7.17 -5.84
N ILE A 17 -15.98 8.11 -5.51
CA ILE A 17 -16.08 9.52 -5.93
C ILE A 17 -16.00 9.64 -7.45
N ARG A 18 -15.17 8.82 -8.12
CA ARG A 18 -15.11 8.78 -9.59
C ARG A 18 -16.34 8.18 -10.27
N ASN A 19 -17.10 7.34 -9.58
CA ASN A 19 -18.20 6.56 -10.17
C ASN A 19 -19.60 6.86 -9.58
N SER A 20 -19.72 7.81 -8.64
CA SER A 20 -20.99 8.16 -7.99
C SER A 20 -21.74 9.33 -8.62
N ASP A 21 -21.25 9.87 -9.74
CA ASP A 21 -22.05 10.75 -10.58
C ASP A 21 -21.91 10.34 -12.05
N ALA A 22 -23.01 9.83 -12.61
CA ALA A 22 -23.26 9.96 -14.03
C ALA A 22 -23.51 11.45 -14.28
N GLY A 23 -22.43 12.21 -14.48
CA GLY A 23 -22.50 13.65 -14.64
C GLY A 23 -21.25 14.19 -15.32
N GLU A 24 -21.27 14.10 -16.66
CA GLU A 24 -20.44 14.83 -17.64
C GLU A 24 -18.89 14.70 -17.50
N PRO A 25 -18.13 14.58 -18.60
CA PRO A 25 -16.69 14.75 -18.54
C PRO A 25 -16.41 16.16 -18.01
N LEU A 26 -15.54 16.29 -17.01
CA LEU A 26 -14.89 17.57 -16.75
C LEU A 26 -14.08 17.91 -18.01
N GLU A 27 -14.70 18.69 -18.90
CA GLU A 27 -13.96 19.47 -19.87
C GLU A 27 -12.84 20.20 -19.14
N GLU A 28 -11.71 20.32 -19.82
CA GLU A 28 -10.48 20.96 -19.37
C GLU A 28 -10.77 22.43 -18.99
N ILE A 29 -11.24 22.68 -17.76
CA ILE A 29 -11.49 24.04 -17.29
C ILE A 29 -10.14 24.65 -16.93
N GLU A 30 -9.61 25.37 -17.93
CA GLU A 30 -8.38 26.15 -17.98
C GLU A 30 -8.36 27.36 -17.01
N GLU A 31 -9.01 27.28 -15.83
CA GLU A 31 -9.35 28.48 -15.04
C GLU A 31 -8.58 28.63 -13.71
N TYR A 32 -7.85 27.61 -13.22
CA TYR A 32 -7.10 27.74 -11.95
C TYR A 32 -5.72 27.04 -11.94
N PRO A 33 -4.74 27.50 -12.74
CA PRO A 33 -3.39 26.93 -12.77
C PRO A 33 -2.68 27.00 -11.40
N GLU A 34 -2.95 28.01 -10.57
CA GLU A 34 -2.30 28.17 -9.27
C GLU A 34 -2.75 27.14 -8.23
N ILE A 35 -4.02 26.70 -8.28
CA ILE A 35 -4.53 25.65 -7.38
C ILE A 35 -3.92 24.30 -7.74
N TYR A 36 -3.80 24.02 -9.05
CA TYR A 36 -3.11 22.84 -9.55
C TYR A 36 -1.63 22.82 -9.16
N GLN A 37 -0.92 23.95 -9.29
CA GLN A 37 0.48 24.05 -8.87
C GLN A 37 0.65 23.91 -7.35
N LYS A 38 -0.29 24.42 -6.53
CA LYS A 38 -0.26 24.23 -5.07
C LYS A 38 -0.52 22.78 -4.66
N CYS A 39 -1.49 22.11 -5.30
CA CYS A 39 -1.75 20.69 -5.09
C CYS A 39 -0.57 19.81 -5.56
N HIS A 40 0.11 20.20 -6.65
CA HIS A 40 1.33 19.52 -7.11
C HIS A 40 2.54 19.77 -6.20
N GLN A 41 2.66 20.96 -5.62
CA GLN A 41 3.72 21.32 -4.65
C GLN A 41 3.50 20.67 -3.27
N MET A 42 2.25 20.39 -2.87
CA MET A 42 1.95 19.64 -1.64
C MET A 42 2.26 18.14 -1.73
N ASN A 43 2.61 17.62 -2.92
CA ASN A 43 3.17 16.28 -3.12
C ASN A 43 4.71 16.30 -3.17
N SER A 44 5.37 17.25 -2.47
CA SER A 44 6.82 17.19 -2.37
C SER A 44 7.22 15.92 -1.59
N ARG A 45 8.07 15.10 -2.23
CA ARG A 45 8.66 13.88 -1.65
C ARG A 45 9.46 14.15 -0.36
N ASP A 46 9.67 15.44 -0.02
CA ASP A 46 10.37 15.92 1.17
C ASP A 46 9.49 15.96 2.45
N SER A 47 8.19 15.68 2.36
CA SER A 47 7.28 15.65 3.53
C SER A 47 7.04 14.26 4.12
N MET A 48 7.63 13.20 3.54
CA MET A 48 7.46 11.83 4.03
C MET A 48 8.22 11.58 5.33
N LYS A 49 7.56 10.96 6.31
CA LYS A 49 8.16 10.60 7.59
C LYS A 49 9.41 9.73 7.37
N ASN A 50 10.50 10.04 8.06
CA ASN A 50 11.66 9.18 8.14
C ASN A 50 11.57 8.32 9.40
N TYR A 51 11.30 7.03 9.25
CA TYR A 51 11.16 6.10 10.37
C TYR A 51 12.51 5.70 10.95
N THR A 52 12.67 5.77 12.28
CA THR A 52 13.82 5.14 12.97
C THR A 52 13.58 3.66 13.24
N GLU A 53 14.63 2.93 13.60
CA GLU A 53 14.57 1.53 14.03
C GLU A 53 13.62 1.32 15.22
N GLU A 54 13.66 2.23 16.19
CA GLU A 54 12.81 2.21 17.37
C GLU A 54 11.35 2.46 17.01
N GLU A 55 11.08 3.40 16.10
CA GLU A 55 9.73 3.68 15.63
C GLU A 55 9.14 2.50 14.86
N ILE A 56 9.94 1.84 14.02
CA ILE A 56 9.53 0.62 13.31
C ILE A 56 9.23 -0.49 14.32
N SER A 57 10.15 -0.76 15.23
CA SER A 57 9.98 -1.80 16.25
C SER A 57 8.75 -1.54 17.13
N SER A 58 8.52 -0.29 17.51
CA SER A 58 7.35 0.14 18.28
C SER A 58 6.05 -0.05 17.48
N LEU A 59 6.02 0.36 16.21
CA LEU A 59 4.88 0.19 15.32
C LEU A 59 4.51 -1.29 15.18
N ILE A 60 5.48 -2.15 14.87
CA ILE A 60 5.26 -3.60 14.73
C ILE A 60 4.73 -4.18 16.05
N ASN A 61 5.37 -3.90 17.17
CA ASN A 61 4.97 -4.44 18.46
C ASN A 61 3.53 -4.01 18.84
N ARG A 62 3.18 -2.73 18.66
CA ARG A 62 1.82 -2.23 18.91
C ARG A 62 0.80 -2.82 17.94
N PHE A 63 1.15 -2.97 16.67
CA PHE A 63 0.29 -3.61 15.68
C PHE A 63 -0.01 -5.06 16.06
N GLU A 64 1.02 -5.86 16.34
CA GLU A 64 0.88 -7.28 16.69
C GLU A 64 0.14 -7.50 18.01
N LYS A 65 0.31 -6.60 18.98
CA LYS A 65 -0.43 -6.58 20.24
C LYS A 65 -1.83 -6.00 20.16
N ARG A 66 -2.23 -5.47 19.00
CA ARG A 66 -3.55 -4.83 18.76
C ARG A 66 -3.75 -3.53 19.54
N GLU A 67 -2.65 -2.84 19.82
CA GLU A 67 -2.55 -1.59 20.58
C GLU A 67 -2.27 -0.37 19.67
N LEU A 68 -2.07 -0.58 18.36
CA LEU A 68 -1.91 0.51 17.41
C LEU A 68 -3.29 1.20 17.17
N PRO A 69 -3.43 2.52 17.37
CA PRO A 69 -4.66 3.22 17.08
C PRO A 69 -4.99 3.17 15.58
N LYS A 70 -6.29 3.10 15.25
CA LYS A 70 -6.77 3.18 13.85
C LYS A 70 -6.15 4.34 13.07
N VAL A 71 -5.89 5.46 13.76
CA VAL A 71 -5.36 6.67 13.12
C VAL A 71 -3.90 6.55 12.67
N GLU A 72 -3.16 5.63 13.28
CA GLU A 72 -1.76 5.33 12.97
C GLU A 72 -1.64 4.17 11.98
N TRP A 73 -2.74 3.50 11.64
CA TRP A 73 -2.78 2.40 10.67
C TRP A 73 -2.84 2.91 9.21
N THR A 74 -1.83 3.71 8.85
CA THR A 74 -1.69 4.42 7.57
C THR A 74 -1.03 3.54 6.48
N HIS A 75 -0.90 4.08 5.27
CA HIS A 75 -0.27 3.37 4.14
C HIS A 75 1.16 3.00 4.49
N GLU A 76 1.90 3.98 4.98
CA GLU A 76 3.28 3.85 5.40
C GLU A 76 3.40 2.76 6.48
N ALA A 77 2.47 2.70 7.44
CA ALA A 77 2.43 1.63 8.43
C ALA A 77 2.23 0.24 7.80
N HIS A 78 1.36 0.11 6.80
CA HIS A 78 1.20 -1.15 6.05
C HIS A 78 2.47 -1.52 5.28
N LEU A 79 3.15 -0.55 4.65
CA LEU A 79 4.40 -0.77 3.93
C LEU A 79 5.54 -1.18 4.88
N VAL A 80 5.63 -0.58 6.06
CA VAL A 80 6.56 -0.99 7.13
C VAL A 80 6.30 -2.43 7.54
N VAL A 81 5.03 -2.81 7.76
CA VAL A 81 4.66 -4.20 8.09
C VAL A 81 5.03 -5.17 6.97
N ALA A 82 4.83 -4.79 5.70
CA ALA A 82 5.19 -5.61 4.55
C ALA A 82 6.71 -5.86 4.48
N ILE A 83 7.53 -4.81 4.60
CA ILE A 83 8.99 -4.91 4.62
C ILE A 83 9.47 -5.72 5.84
N TRP A 84 8.89 -5.49 7.02
CA TRP A 84 9.25 -6.21 8.23
C TRP A 84 8.99 -7.70 8.12
N TYR A 85 7.79 -8.12 7.68
CA TYR A 85 7.49 -9.56 7.52
C TYR A 85 8.30 -10.20 6.41
N CYS A 86 8.44 -9.55 5.26
CA CYS A 86 9.21 -10.11 4.14
C CYS A 86 10.73 -10.13 4.39
N SER A 87 11.26 -9.34 5.32
CA SER A 87 12.67 -9.40 5.71
C SER A 87 12.99 -10.59 6.63
N LYS A 88 11.97 -11.18 7.27
CA LYS A 88 12.12 -12.28 8.24
C LYS A 88 11.59 -13.61 7.74
N HIS A 89 10.67 -13.58 6.78
CA HIS A 89 9.91 -14.74 6.35
C HIS A 89 9.78 -14.81 4.83
N PRO A 90 9.79 -16.02 4.24
CA PRO A 90 9.34 -16.23 2.87
C PRO A 90 7.83 -15.94 2.75
N LEU A 91 7.29 -15.87 1.52
CA LEU A 91 5.94 -15.33 1.28
C LEU A 91 4.88 -16.22 1.93
N GLU A 92 5.14 -17.54 1.87
CA GLU A 92 4.34 -18.63 2.39
C GLU A 92 4.12 -18.50 3.90
N GLU A 93 5.04 -17.86 4.62
CA GLU A 93 4.93 -17.57 6.05
C GLU A 93 4.45 -16.14 6.33
N ALA A 94 4.96 -15.16 5.57
CA ALA A 94 4.63 -13.74 5.74
C ALA A 94 3.14 -13.45 5.50
N LEU A 95 2.53 -14.06 4.46
CA LEU A 95 1.13 -13.81 4.11
C LEU A 95 0.14 -14.32 5.17
N PRO A 96 0.22 -15.56 5.68
CA PRO A 96 -0.62 -15.99 6.80
C PRO A 96 -0.46 -15.13 8.06
N LEU A 97 0.77 -14.69 8.36
CA LEU A 97 1.03 -13.78 9.49
C LEU A 97 0.36 -12.42 9.30
N ALA A 98 0.54 -11.81 8.12
CA ALA A 98 -0.11 -10.55 7.76
C ALA A 98 -1.63 -10.67 7.82
N ARG A 99 -2.22 -11.69 7.19
CA ARG A 99 -3.67 -11.96 7.22
C ARG A 99 -4.20 -12.01 8.64
N ARG A 100 -3.58 -12.83 9.49
CA ARG A 100 -3.99 -13.02 10.88
C ARG A 100 -3.90 -11.73 11.68
N ASN A 101 -2.77 -11.03 11.60
CA ASN A 101 -2.54 -9.82 12.40
C ASN A 101 -3.38 -8.65 11.91
N ILE A 102 -3.51 -8.42 10.60
CA ILE A 102 -4.35 -7.34 10.03
C ILE A 102 -5.82 -7.57 10.40
N THR A 103 -6.33 -8.79 10.24
CA THR A 103 -7.73 -9.12 10.56
C THR A 103 -8.03 -8.88 12.04
N ALA A 104 -7.16 -9.37 12.93
CA ALA A 104 -7.30 -9.20 14.37
C ALA A 104 -7.16 -7.74 14.82
N HIS A 105 -6.24 -7.00 14.19
CA HIS A 105 -6.04 -5.58 14.44
C HIS A 105 -7.24 -4.75 14.01
N ASN A 106 -7.75 -4.98 12.80
CA ASN A 106 -8.96 -4.32 12.31
C ASN A 106 -10.12 -4.49 13.29
N ALA A 107 -10.36 -5.71 13.76
CA ALA A 107 -11.41 -6.00 14.74
C ALA A 107 -11.20 -5.25 16.07
N SER A 108 -9.96 -5.18 16.58
CA SER A 108 -9.67 -4.51 17.86
C SER A 108 -9.87 -2.99 17.80
N VAL A 109 -9.71 -2.38 16.63
CA VAL A 109 -9.89 -0.93 16.43
C VAL A 109 -11.24 -0.56 15.80
N GLY A 110 -12.20 -1.49 15.80
CA GLY A 110 -13.56 -1.26 15.31
C GLY A 110 -13.67 -1.09 13.79
N THR A 111 -12.77 -1.73 13.03
CA THR A 111 -12.88 -1.85 11.57
C THR A 111 -13.42 -3.23 11.22
N PRO A 112 -14.65 -3.34 10.69
CA PRO A 112 -15.20 -4.62 10.25
C PRO A 112 -14.36 -5.23 9.12
N ASN A 113 -14.29 -6.55 9.08
CA ASN A 113 -13.76 -7.29 7.93
C ASN A 113 -14.96 -7.90 7.18
N THR A 114 -15.45 -7.19 6.17
CA THR A 114 -16.65 -7.52 5.38
C THR A 114 -16.29 -7.59 3.90
N ASP A 115 -17.26 -7.84 3.03
CA ASP A 115 -17.07 -7.84 1.58
C ASP A 115 -16.62 -6.47 1.02
N THR A 116 -16.84 -5.39 1.77
CA THR A 116 -16.54 -4.00 1.35
C THR A 116 -15.50 -3.30 2.22
N GLU A 117 -15.15 -3.83 3.39
CA GLU A 117 -14.27 -3.16 4.36
C GLU A 117 -13.25 -4.11 5.02
N GLY A 118 -12.19 -3.53 5.58
CA GLY A 118 -11.21 -4.25 6.38
C GLY A 118 -10.15 -4.98 5.55
N TYR A 119 -9.88 -6.24 5.90
CA TYR A 119 -8.87 -7.07 5.24
C TYR A 119 -9.15 -7.25 3.75
N HIS A 120 -8.09 -7.39 2.96
CA HIS A 120 -8.18 -7.62 1.52
C HIS A 120 -7.01 -8.50 1.06
N GLU A 121 -7.33 -9.72 0.67
CA GLU A 121 -6.38 -10.77 0.31
C GLU A 121 -5.51 -10.35 -0.87
N THR A 122 -6.13 -9.96 -1.99
CA THR A 122 -5.38 -9.57 -3.20
C THR A 122 -4.43 -8.41 -2.96
N ILE A 123 -4.90 -7.31 -2.34
CA ILE A 123 -4.04 -6.15 -2.04
C ILE A 123 -2.92 -6.51 -1.06
N THR A 124 -3.23 -7.28 0.00
CA THR A 124 -2.20 -7.69 0.98
C THR A 124 -1.10 -8.51 0.33
N ARG A 125 -1.47 -9.54 -0.43
CA ARG A 125 -0.51 -10.41 -1.12
C ARG A 125 0.27 -9.65 -2.20
N PHE A 126 -0.37 -8.72 -2.92
CA PHE A 126 0.31 -7.83 -3.86
C PHE A 126 1.43 -7.05 -3.19
N TRP A 127 1.16 -6.39 -2.07
CA TRP A 127 2.17 -5.60 -1.35
C TRP A 127 3.31 -6.45 -0.79
N LEU A 128 3.03 -7.66 -0.30
CA LEU A 128 4.08 -8.58 0.15
C LEU A 128 4.98 -9.05 -1.00
N LEU A 129 4.41 -9.32 -2.18
CA LEU A 129 5.18 -9.68 -3.37
C LEU A 129 6.09 -8.52 -3.83
N VAL A 130 5.56 -7.29 -3.84
CA VAL A 130 6.33 -6.09 -4.17
C VAL A 130 7.44 -5.84 -3.14
N ALA A 131 7.15 -5.99 -1.84
CA ALA A 131 8.15 -5.87 -0.78
C ALA A 131 9.26 -6.93 -0.91
N GLN A 132 8.93 -8.20 -1.17
CA GLN A 132 9.94 -9.23 -1.42
C GLN A 132 10.81 -8.93 -2.63
N HIS A 133 10.22 -8.43 -3.71
CA HIS A 133 10.99 -8.04 -4.88
C HIS A 133 11.97 -6.92 -4.52
N PHE A 134 11.49 -5.87 -3.86
CA PHE A 134 12.30 -4.74 -3.43
C PHE A 134 13.48 -5.18 -2.54
N LEU A 135 13.23 -6.10 -1.60
CA LEU A 135 14.25 -6.60 -0.68
C LEU A 135 15.38 -7.38 -1.36
N LYS A 136 15.16 -7.98 -2.54
CA LYS A 136 16.22 -8.70 -3.28
C LYS A 136 17.39 -7.78 -3.69
N SER A 137 17.14 -6.50 -3.92
CA SER A 137 18.15 -5.52 -4.32
C SER A 137 18.64 -4.64 -3.16
N HIS A 138 18.10 -4.83 -1.95
CA HIS A 138 18.37 -3.98 -0.77
C HIS A 138 18.70 -4.81 0.47
N GLY A 139 19.23 -6.02 0.28
CA GLY A 139 19.51 -7.01 1.32
C GLY A 139 20.62 -6.61 2.31
N ASP A 140 21.42 -5.59 2.00
CA ASP A 140 22.53 -5.13 2.84
C ASP A 140 22.17 -3.94 3.74
N LEU A 141 21.02 -3.29 3.49
CA LEU A 141 20.55 -2.14 4.26
C LEU A 141 19.99 -2.54 5.63
N SER A 142 20.01 -1.63 6.60
CA SER A 142 19.24 -1.77 7.85
C SER A 142 17.74 -1.82 7.58
N ILE A 143 16.93 -2.27 8.55
CA ILE A 143 15.48 -2.37 8.33
C ILE A 143 14.84 -0.98 8.23
N ALA A 144 15.35 0.01 8.97
CA ALA A 144 14.96 1.41 8.82
C ALA A 144 15.27 1.96 7.43
N GLU A 145 16.47 1.72 6.90
CA GLU A 145 16.82 2.14 5.54
C GLU A 145 15.93 1.47 4.49
N ARG A 146 15.64 0.17 4.61
CA ARG A 146 14.73 -0.54 3.71
C ARG A 146 13.32 0.03 3.74
N CYS A 147 12.75 0.24 4.92
CA CYS A 147 11.41 0.81 5.08
C CYS A 147 11.32 2.20 4.44
N ASN A 148 12.26 3.09 4.77
CA ASN A 148 12.28 4.45 4.23
C ASN A 148 12.53 4.47 2.72
N ALA A 149 13.44 3.64 2.21
CA ALA A 149 13.69 3.52 0.78
C ALA A 149 12.47 2.97 0.04
N PHE A 150 11.78 1.98 0.60
CA PHE A 150 10.58 1.41 0.00
C PHE A 150 9.44 2.42 -0.08
N ILE A 151 9.16 3.14 1.02
CA ILE A 151 8.13 4.19 1.09
C ILE A 151 8.40 5.31 0.08
N ARG A 152 9.67 5.70 -0.11
CA ARG A 152 10.06 6.78 -1.04
C ARG A 152 10.20 6.34 -2.50
N SER A 153 10.27 5.03 -2.76
CA SER A 153 10.41 4.48 -4.10
C SER A 153 9.13 4.64 -4.92
N GLU A 154 9.21 4.38 -6.22
CA GLU A 154 8.02 4.26 -7.08
C GLU A 154 7.02 3.21 -6.58
N TYR A 155 7.50 2.21 -5.83
CA TYR A 155 6.64 1.19 -5.24
C TYR A 155 5.83 1.71 -4.06
N GLY A 156 6.27 2.77 -3.37
CA GLY A 156 5.59 3.26 -2.17
C GLY A 156 4.22 3.89 -2.42
N HIS A 157 3.84 4.13 -3.67
CA HIS A 157 2.58 4.79 -4.00
C HIS A 157 1.36 3.88 -3.81
N SER A 158 0.38 4.34 -3.04
CA SER A 158 -0.85 3.58 -2.73
C SER A 158 -1.65 3.15 -3.97
N LYS A 159 -1.48 3.85 -5.09
CA LYS A 159 -2.15 3.58 -6.38
C LYS A 159 -1.47 2.52 -7.22
N LEU A 160 -0.28 2.04 -6.84
CA LEU A 160 0.46 1.03 -7.58
C LEU A 160 -0.38 -0.20 -7.99
N PRO A 161 -1.27 -0.77 -7.14
CA PRO A 161 -2.11 -1.89 -7.56
C PRO A 161 -2.98 -1.60 -8.80
N LEU A 162 -3.40 -0.36 -9.02
CA LEU A 162 -4.26 0.02 -10.15
C LEU A 162 -3.52 0.05 -11.50
N GLU A 163 -2.20 -0.09 -11.49
CA GLU A 163 -1.42 -0.33 -12.71
C GLU A 163 -1.43 -1.80 -13.14
N PHE A 164 -1.91 -2.69 -12.27
CA PHE A 164 -1.94 -4.15 -12.44
C PHE A 164 -3.36 -4.69 -12.51
N TYR A 165 -4.28 -4.01 -11.85
CA TYR A 165 -5.68 -4.42 -11.76
C TYR A 165 -6.62 -3.35 -12.26
N ARG A 166 -7.63 -3.74 -13.02
CA ARG A 166 -8.80 -2.88 -13.23
C ARG A 166 -9.55 -2.72 -11.92
N PRO A 167 -10.03 -1.52 -11.56
CA PRO A 167 -10.79 -1.32 -10.33
C PRO A 167 -12.02 -2.24 -10.19
N GLU A 168 -12.74 -2.48 -11.29
CA GLU A 168 -13.95 -3.31 -11.34
C GLU A 168 -13.66 -4.78 -10.99
N PHE A 169 -12.40 -5.18 -11.14
CA PHE A 169 -11.91 -6.51 -10.80
C PHE A 169 -11.34 -6.55 -9.38
N LEU A 170 -10.51 -5.55 -9.02
CA LEU A 170 -9.83 -5.49 -7.73
C LEU A 170 -10.78 -5.31 -6.54
N PHE A 171 -11.85 -4.52 -6.70
CA PHE A 171 -12.76 -4.19 -5.60
C PHE A 171 -13.98 -5.12 -5.50
N THR A 172 -13.84 -6.36 -5.98
CA THR A 172 -14.86 -7.40 -5.82
C THR A 172 -14.72 -8.13 -4.48
N PRO A 173 -15.80 -8.70 -3.91
CA PRO A 173 -15.70 -9.57 -2.75
C PRO A 173 -14.75 -10.74 -3.00
N GLU A 174 -14.73 -11.28 -4.22
CA GLU A 174 -13.85 -12.37 -4.61
C GLU A 174 -12.36 -11.98 -4.50
N ALA A 175 -11.96 -10.80 -5.01
CA ALA A 175 -10.59 -10.30 -4.84
C ALA A 175 -10.24 -9.93 -3.39
N ARG A 176 -11.26 -9.59 -2.57
CA ARG A 176 -11.08 -9.33 -1.15
C ARG A 176 -10.82 -10.59 -0.35
N HIS A 177 -11.51 -11.70 -0.66
CA HIS A 177 -11.41 -12.95 0.09
C HIS A 177 -10.35 -13.91 -0.46
N HIS A 178 -10.08 -13.85 -1.76
CA HIS A 178 -9.16 -14.74 -2.45
C HIS A 178 -8.15 -13.97 -3.29
N TRP A 179 -6.98 -14.56 -3.48
CA TRP A 179 -5.97 -14.00 -4.39
C TRP A 179 -6.48 -14.09 -5.82
N GLN A 180 -6.51 -12.94 -6.49
CA GLN A 180 -6.74 -12.83 -7.92
C GLN A 180 -5.45 -12.38 -8.59
N GLU A 181 -5.09 -13.00 -9.71
CA GLU A 181 -3.94 -12.55 -10.51
C GLU A 181 -4.24 -11.21 -11.20
N PRO A 182 -3.23 -10.34 -11.41
CA PRO A 182 -3.37 -9.10 -12.18
C PRO A 182 -4.01 -9.28 -13.56
N ASP A 183 -4.98 -8.43 -13.89
CA ASP A 183 -5.75 -8.50 -15.15
C ASP A 183 -5.37 -7.42 -16.19
N ILE A 184 -4.56 -6.41 -15.83
CA ILE A 184 -3.99 -5.43 -16.78
C ILE A 184 -2.62 -5.88 -17.27
N ARG A 185 -1.70 -6.17 -16.34
CA ARG A 185 -0.34 -6.64 -16.65
C ARG A 185 0.12 -7.61 -15.59
N PRO A 186 0.86 -8.69 -15.95
CA PRO A 186 1.27 -9.69 -14.99
C PRO A 186 2.27 -9.11 -13.98
N LEU A 187 2.23 -9.56 -12.73
CA LEU A 187 3.15 -9.07 -11.69
C LEU A 187 4.63 -9.37 -12.03
N ASN A 188 4.90 -10.43 -12.79
CA ASN A 188 6.25 -10.74 -13.26
C ASN A 188 6.83 -9.67 -14.20
N SER A 189 6.02 -8.75 -14.72
CA SER A 189 6.50 -7.59 -15.47
C SER A 189 7.28 -6.61 -14.57
N LEU A 190 6.94 -6.51 -13.28
CA LEU A 190 7.76 -5.80 -12.29
C LEU A 190 9.15 -6.43 -12.17
N LEU A 191 9.20 -7.76 -12.12
CA LEU A 191 10.45 -8.51 -11.98
C LEU A 191 11.38 -8.36 -13.20
N LYS A 192 10.82 -8.12 -14.39
CA LYS A 192 11.59 -7.99 -15.65
C LYS A 192 12.13 -6.58 -15.90
N ALA A 193 11.45 -5.53 -15.42
CA ALA A 193 11.85 -4.14 -15.67
C ALA A 193 13.23 -3.77 -15.07
N PHE A 194 13.72 -4.53 -14.08
CA PHE A 194 14.96 -4.24 -13.37
C PHE A 194 16.12 -5.21 -13.66
N GLY A 195 15.91 -6.23 -14.49
CA GLY A 195 16.99 -7.10 -14.97
C GLY A 195 17.91 -6.47 -16.03
N GLY A 196 17.66 -5.21 -16.42
CA GLY A 196 18.37 -4.52 -17.51
C GLY A 196 19.31 -3.38 -17.08
N ALA A 197 19.47 -3.11 -15.78
CA ALA A 197 20.25 -1.95 -15.29
C ALA A 197 21.57 -2.33 -14.59
N THR A 198 22.17 -3.49 -14.91
CA THR A 198 23.53 -3.84 -14.47
C THR A 198 24.36 -4.39 -15.62
N ALA A 199 24.77 -3.50 -16.53
CA ALA A 199 26.01 -3.59 -17.29
C ALA A 199 26.19 -2.26 -18.05
N ARG A 200 27.01 -1.36 -17.51
CA ARG A 200 27.79 -0.45 -18.36
C ARG A 200 29.24 -0.73 -18.04
N ASP A 201 29.94 -1.15 -19.09
CA ASP A 201 31.38 -1.41 -19.16
C ASP A 201 32.22 -0.19 -18.71
#